data_AF-A0A653SJV8-F1
#
_entry.id   AF-A0A653SJV8-F1
#
_cell.length_a   1.000
_cell.length_b   1.000
_cell.length_c   1.000
_cell.angle_alpha   90.00
_cell.angle_beta   90.00
_cell.angle_gamma   90.00
#
_symmetry.space_group_name_H-M   'P 1'
#
loop_
_entity.id
_entity.type
_entity.pdbx_description
1 polymer ?
#
loop_
_entity_poly.entity_id
_entity_poly.type
_entity_poly.pdbx_seq_one_letter_code
_entity_poly.pdbx_strand_id
1 'polypeptide(L)'
;MTIDGAIPESWEARLGDGGVLKLAPHKWLVPGFCEDYYDGDPDAAETVKEELDKIAGRQMHPGMPALNGPMTSQELQSAGEQVASAQGIDRWKGLMLVLLHHIRELPSPPELQPVLATAESYWSLGRGIPETLETAKGKCWNYLDGFETHRHPTNPGTRFARALLCVLEPLGDEDSQSGTSEWFAGVVWDIW
;
A
#
# COMPACT_ATOMS: atom_id res chain seq x y z
N MET A 1 16.80 -10.94 9.33
CA MET A 1 15.72 -11.20 8.36
C MET A 1 14.87 -12.33 8.93
N THR A 2 13.85 -11.97 9.70
CA THR A 2 12.88 -12.92 10.23
C THR A 2 11.82 -13.10 9.16
N ILE A 3 11.84 -14.25 8.48
CA ILE A 3 10.68 -14.67 7.70
C ILE A 3 9.59 -14.92 8.73
N ASP A 4 8.51 -14.16 8.67
CA ASP A 4 7.33 -14.43 9.50
C ASP A 4 6.91 -15.89 9.23
N GLY A 5 7.01 -16.74 10.25
CA GLY A 5 6.87 -18.19 10.13
C GLY A 5 5.42 -18.66 10.02
N ALA A 6 4.48 -17.72 9.92
CA ALA A 6 3.07 -18.02 9.78
C ALA A 6 2.76 -18.46 8.35
N ILE A 7 2.33 -19.71 8.19
CA ILE A 7 1.70 -20.18 6.95
C ILE A 7 0.43 -19.34 6.73
N PRO A 8 0.22 -18.75 5.53
CA PRO A 8 -0.98 -17.98 5.27
C PRO A 8 -2.25 -18.81 5.49
N GLU A 9 -3.30 -18.23 6.10
CA GLU A 9 -4.55 -18.95 6.39
C GLU A 9 -5.25 -19.49 5.13
N SER A 10 -4.97 -18.93 3.96
CA SER A 10 -5.51 -19.37 2.67
C SER A 10 -4.81 -20.60 2.09
N TRP A 11 -3.71 -21.06 2.68
CA TRP A 11 -2.94 -22.20 2.16
C TRP A 11 -3.54 -23.52 2.64
N GLU A 12 -3.74 -24.43 1.70
CA GLU A 12 -4.21 -25.78 1.97
C GLU A 12 -3.02 -26.74 2.03
N ALA A 13 -3.09 -27.66 2.98
CA ALA A 13 -2.20 -28.81 3.06
C ALA A 13 -2.89 -30.03 2.43
N ARG A 14 -2.29 -30.62 1.38
CA ARG A 14 -2.75 -31.87 0.78
C ARG A 14 -1.66 -32.93 0.84
N LEU A 15 -2.02 -34.10 1.34
CA LEU A 15 -1.15 -35.27 1.28
C LEU A 15 -1.34 -35.94 -0.10
N GLY A 16 -0.26 -35.96 -0.89
CA GLY A 16 -0.23 -36.65 -2.17
C GLY A 16 0.25 -38.10 -2.05
N ASP A 17 0.26 -38.78 -3.19
CA ASP A 17 0.77 -40.15 -3.30
C ASP A 17 2.23 -40.23 -2.83
N GLY A 18 2.56 -41.33 -2.14
CA GLY A 18 3.90 -41.53 -1.57
C GLY A 18 4.17 -40.74 -0.28
N GLY A 19 3.14 -40.11 0.32
CA GLY A 19 3.28 -39.42 1.60
C GLY A 19 3.88 -38.02 1.51
N VAL A 20 3.89 -37.43 0.31
CA VAL A 20 4.39 -36.06 0.09
C VAL A 20 3.34 -35.05 0.52
N LEU A 21 3.69 -34.18 1.46
CA LEU A 21 2.87 -33.03 1.84
C LEU A 21 3.06 -31.90 0.83
N LYS A 22 1.98 -31.49 0.17
CA LYS A 22 1.92 -30.26 -0.63
C LYS A 22 1.24 -29.17 0.17
N LEU A 23 1.84 -28.00 0.22
CA LEU A 23 1.31 -26.83 0.93
C LEU A 23 1.33 -25.63 -0.02
N ALA A 24 0.15 -25.14 -0.41
CA ALA A 24 -0.01 -24.06 -1.38
C ALA A 24 -1.45 -23.51 -1.34
N PRO A 25 -1.74 -22.35 -1.98
CA PRO A 25 -3.10 -21.94 -2.27
C PRO A 25 -3.90 -23.03 -2.99
N HIS A 26 -5.21 -23.12 -2.68
CA HIS A 26 -6.11 -24.13 -3.25
C HIS A 26 -6.00 -24.26 -4.79
N LYS A 27 -5.96 -23.12 -5.49
CA LYS A 27 -5.89 -23.06 -6.96
C LYS A 27 -4.65 -23.76 -7.51
N TRP A 28 -3.51 -23.69 -6.81
CA TRP A 28 -2.25 -24.31 -7.24
C TRP A 28 -2.20 -25.82 -6.99
N LEU A 29 -3.11 -26.34 -6.17
CA LEU A 29 -3.22 -27.77 -5.88
C LEU A 29 -4.17 -28.51 -6.83
N VAL A 30 -4.75 -27.79 -7.80
CA VAL A 30 -5.56 -28.38 -8.88
C VAL A 30 -4.64 -29.17 -9.81
N PRO A 31 -4.99 -30.42 -10.18
CA PRO A 31 -4.19 -31.19 -11.14
C PRO A 31 -4.03 -30.45 -12.47
N GLY A 32 -2.82 -30.40 -13.03
CA GLY A 32 -2.52 -29.73 -14.30
C GLY A 32 -2.14 -28.25 -14.17
N PHE A 33 -2.47 -27.59 -13.04
CA PHE A 33 -2.22 -26.16 -12.90
C PHE A 33 -0.73 -25.78 -13.04
N CYS A 34 0.16 -26.56 -12.44
CA CYS A 34 1.60 -26.29 -12.52
C CYS A 34 2.10 -26.44 -13.96
N GLU A 35 1.65 -27.48 -14.64
CA GLU A 35 1.96 -27.72 -16.05
C GLU A 35 1.47 -26.56 -16.92
N ASP A 36 0.21 -26.14 -16.76
CA ASP A 36 -0.37 -24.99 -17.47
C ASP A 36 0.46 -23.72 -17.24
N TYR A 37 0.87 -23.45 -15.99
CA TYR A 37 1.73 -22.30 -15.67
C TYR A 37 3.11 -22.37 -16.34
N TYR A 38 3.78 -23.53 -16.30
CA TYR A 38 5.10 -23.69 -16.93
C TYR A 38 5.04 -23.73 -18.46
N ASP A 39 3.91 -24.14 -19.03
CA ASP A 39 3.63 -24.12 -20.46
C ASP A 39 3.26 -22.71 -20.96
N GLY A 40 3.12 -21.74 -20.04
CA GLY A 40 2.88 -20.34 -20.36
C GLY A 40 1.41 -19.99 -20.58
N ASP A 41 0.50 -20.78 -20.02
CA ASP A 41 -0.93 -20.47 -20.02
C ASP A 41 -1.18 -19.11 -19.30
N PRO A 42 -1.84 -18.16 -19.97
CA PRO A 42 -2.05 -16.82 -19.42
C PRO A 42 -2.97 -16.80 -18.19
N ASP A 43 -3.95 -17.70 -18.10
CA ASP A 43 -4.89 -17.77 -16.98
C ASP A 43 -4.21 -18.36 -15.74
N ALA A 44 -3.32 -19.34 -15.95
CA ALA A 44 -2.47 -19.88 -14.89
C ALA A 44 -1.48 -18.82 -14.36
N ALA A 45 -0.88 -18.02 -15.25
CA ALA A 45 0.02 -16.92 -14.88
C ALA A 45 -0.69 -15.81 -14.09
N GLU A 46 -1.90 -15.42 -14.51
CA GLU A 46 -2.73 -14.47 -13.76
C GLU A 46 -3.07 -15.00 -12.37
N THR A 47 -3.45 -16.28 -12.27
CA THR A 47 -3.73 -16.93 -10.99
C THR A 47 -2.51 -16.97 -10.05
N VAL A 48 -1.29 -17.22 -10.56
CA VAL A 48 -0.07 -17.15 -9.75
C VAL A 48 0.16 -15.73 -9.25
N LYS A 49 -0.01 -14.73 -10.11
CA LYS A 49 0.13 -13.31 -9.74
C LYS A 49 -0.85 -12.92 -8.64
N GLU A 50 -2.14 -13.26 -8.78
CA GLU A 50 -3.18 -12.99 -7.77
C GLU A 50 -2.81 -13.57 -6.40
N GLU A 51 -2.38 -14.83 -6.36
CA GLU A 51 -2.03 -15.50 -5.09
C GLU A 51 -0.74 -14.94 -4.49
N LEU A 52 0.26 -14.60 -5.31
CA LEU A 52 1.49 -13.96 -4.84
C LEU A 52 1.24 -12.54 -4.29
N ASP A 53 0.35 -11.77 -4.90
CA ASP A 53 -0.03 -10.45 -4.38
C ASP A 53 -0.69 -10.59 -2.99
N LYS A 54 -1.56 -11.60 -2.79
CA LYS A 54 -2.12 -11.91 -1.45
C LYS A 54 -1.02 -12.26 -0.43
N ILE A 55 0.00 -13.04 -0.83
CA ILE A 55 1.09 -13.50 0.05
C ILE A 55 2.06 -12.36 0.40
N ALA A 56 2.37 -11.47 -0.55
CA ALA A 56 3.34 -10.39 -0.36
C ALA A 56 2.83 -9.26 0.56
N GLY A 57 1.64 -9.38 1.16
CA GLY A 57 1.00 -8.28 1.86
C GLY A 57 0.58 -7.14 0.92
N ARG A 58 0.58 -7.40 -0.40
CA ARG A 58 -0.22 -6.64 -1.38
C ARG A 58 -1.64 -7.17 -1.32
N GLN A 59 -2.26 -7.05 -0.15
CA GLN A 59 -3.71 -6.88 -0.16
C GLN A 59 -3.98 -5.56 -0.89
N MET A 60 -4.16 -5.64 -2.21
CA MET A 60 -5.13 -4.80 -2.88
C MET A 60 -6.40 -4.97 -2.04
N HIS A 61 -6.73 -3.93 -1.28
CA HIS A 61 -7.99 -3.94 -0.55
C HIS A 61 -9.11 -4.26 -1.56
N PRO A 62 -10.07 -5.14 -1.24
CA PRO A 62 -11.16 -5.47 -2.15
C PRO A 62 -11.82 -4.18 -2.67
N GLY A 63 -11.77 -3.96 -3.99
CA GLY A 63 -12.27 -2.75 -4.65
C GLY A 63 -11.26 -1.61 -4.90
N MET A 64 -9.96 -1.82 -4.66
CA MET A 64 -8.93 -0.88 -5.14
C MET A 64 -8.80 -0.97 -6.67
N PRO A 65 -8.82 0.17 -7.40
CA PRO A 65 -8.49 0.18 -8.82
C PRO A 65 -7.02 -0.22 -9.05
N ALA A 66 -6.65 -0.47 -10.30
CA ALA A 66 -5.26 -0.72 -10.66
C ALA A 66 -4.41 0.55 -10.41
N LEU A 67 -3.79 0.65 -9.23
CA LEU A 67 -2.92 1.76 -8.81
C LEU A 67 -1.50 1.62 -9.39
N ASN A 68 -1.40 1.39 -10.70
CA ASN A 68 -0.13 1.13 -11.37
C ASN A 68 0.50 2.43 -11.86
N GLY A 69 1.58 2.85 -11.21
CA GLY A 69 2.44 3.94 -11.68
C GLY A 69 1.98 5.34 -11.26
N PRO A 70 2.55 6.38 -11.89
CA PRO A 70 2.21 7.77 -11.62
C PRO A 70 0.74 8.10 -11.91
N MET A 71 0.11 8.87 -11.02
CA MET A 71 -1.28 9.30 -11.14
C MET A 71 -1.39 10.81 -10.95
N THR A 72 -2.26 11.44 -11.72
CA THR A 72 -2.65 12.84 -11.54
C THR A 72 -3.50 13.02 -10.28
N SER A 73 -3.66 14.26 -9.81
CA SER A 73 -4.56 14.59 -8.69
C SER A 73 -5.98 14.06 -8.92
N GLN A 74 -6.51 14.19 -10.15
CA GLN A 74 -7.87 13.74 -10.47
C GLN A 74 -8.00 12.21 -10.45
N GLU A 75 -6.97 11.49 -10.92
CA GLU A 75 -6.94 10.03 -10.87
C GLU A 75 -6.83 9.52 -9.43
N LEU A 76 -6.02 10.17 -8.58
CA LEU A 76 -5.94 9.84 -7.15
C LEU A 76 -7.28 10.03 -6.44
N GLN A 77 -7.98 11.14 -6.69
CA GLN A 77 -9.31 11.39 -6.16
C GLN A 77 -10.32 10.33 -6.63
N SER A 78 -10.34 10.05 -7.94
CA SER A 78 -11.22 9.05 -8.53
C SER A 78 -10.96 7.65 -7.98
N ALA A 79 -9.70 7.32 -7.70
CA ALA A 79 -9.34 6.06 -7.07
C ALA A 79 -9.77 6.01 -5.60
N GLY A 80 -9.59 7.11 -4.85
CA GLY A 80 -10.05 7.23 -3.47
C GLY A 80 -11.57 7.05 -3.36
N GLU A 81 -12.35 7.62 -4.29
CA GLU A 81 -13.81 7.43 -4.35
C GLU A 81 -14.21 5.98 -4.63
N GLN A 82 -13.52 5.30 -5.55
CA GLN A 82 -13.77 3.88 -5.83
C GLN A 82 -13.51 3.02 -4.58
N VAL A 83 -12.39 3.26 -3.89
CA VAL A 83 -12.06 2.59 -2.63
C VAL A 83 -13.12 2.88 -1.57
N ALA A 84 -13.54 4.14 -1.44
CA ALA A 84 -14.56 4.55 -0.49
C ALA A 84 -15.90 3.83 -0.72
N SER A 85 -16.36 3.80 -1.98
CA SER A 85 -17.60 3.14 -2.37
C SER A 85 -17.54 1.64 -2.17
N ALA A 86 -16.42 0.98 -2.50
CA ALA A 86 -16.29 -0.47 -2.39
C ALA A 86 -16.25 -0.94 -0.93
N GLN A 87 -15.67 -0.14 -0.04
CA GLN A 87 -15.52 -0.49 1.38
C GLN A 87 -16.59 0.11 2.28
N GLY A 88 -17.48 0.96 1.76
CA GLY A 88 -18.50 1.64 2.56
C GLY A 88 -17.92 2.60 3.60
N ILE A 89 -16.81 3.26 3.25
CA ILE A 89 -16.09 4.24 4.10
C ILE A 89 -16.24 5.65 3.52
N ASP A 90 -15.82 6.66 4.29
CA ASP A 90 -15.81 8.04 3.80
C ASP A 90 -14.72 8.27 2.73
N ARG A 91 -14.92 9.31 1.92
CA ARG A 91 -14.03 9.66 0.80
C ARG A 91 -12.61 10.01 1.26
N TRP A 92 -12.48 10.65 2.42
CA TRP A 92 -11.17 11.03 2.95
C TRP A 92 -10.35 9.78 3.27
N LYS A 93 -10.92 8.85 4.03
CA LYS A 93 -10.29 7.55 4.30
C LYS A 93 -9.97 6.77 3.03
N GLY A 94 -10.86 6.80 2.03
CA GLY A 94 -10.61 6.20 0.73
C GLY A 94 -9.35 6.75 0.05
N LEU A 95 -9.20 8.07 0.00
CA LEU A 95 -8.00 8.73 -0.51
C LEU A 95 -6.75 8.37 0.31
N MET A 96 -6.82 8.42 1.65
CA MET A 96 -5.69 8.08 2.52
C MET A 96 -5.14 6.67 2.25
N LEU A 97 -6.01 5.69 2.01
CA LEU A 97 -5.62 4.32 1.67
C LEU A 97 -4.91 4.23 0.31
N VAL A 98 -5.36 5.00 -0.68
CA VAL A 98 -4.72 5.08 -2.01
C VAL A 98 -3.32 5.69 -1.89
N LEU A 99 -3.18 6.83 -1.20
CA LEU A 99 -1.89 7.48 -1.02
C LEU A 99 -0.92 6.58 -0.24
N LEU A 100 -1.41 5.94 0.82
CA LEU A 100 -0.63 5.01 1.63
C LEU A 100 -0.09 3.82 0.82
N HIS A 101 -0.88 3.30 -0.12
CA HIS A 101 -0.42 2.26 -1.04
C HIS A 101 0.81 2.71 -1.83
N HIS A 102 0.79 3.92 -2.40
CA HIS A 102 1.93 4.45 -3.15
C HIS A 102 3.14 4.78 -2.25
N ILE A 103 2.91 5.27 -1.02
CA ILE A 103 4.00 5.56 -0.07
C ILE A 103 4.79 4.30 0.27
N ARG A 104 4.14 3.14 0.40
CA ARG A 104 4.79 1.85 0.72
C ARG A 104 5.79 1.40 -0.34
N GLU A 105 5.60 1.82 -1.59
CA GLU A 105 6.51 1.49 -2.70
C GLU A 105 7.69 2.46 -2.80
N LEU A 106 7.70 3.55 -2.01
CA LEU A 106 8.80 4.51 -1.99
C LEU A 106 9.97 4.02 -1.11
N PRO A 107 11.23 4.40 -1.45
CA PRO A 107 12.38 4.13 -0.58
C PRO A 107 12.20 4.78 0.80
N SER A 108 11.97 3.94 1.81
CA SER A 108 11.67 4.40 3.16
C SER A 108 12.93 4.50 4.03
N PRO A 109 13.23 5.68 4.61
CA PRO A 109 14.32 5.84 5.56
C PRO A 109 13.95 5.17 6.90
N PRO A 110 14.89 4.47 7.57
CA PRO A 110 14.63 3.76 8.83
C PRO A 110 14.01 4.64 9.93
N GLU A 111 14.35 5.93 9.96
CA GLU A 111 13.87 6.90 10.94
C GLU A 111 12.35 7.15 10.83
N LEU A 112 11.78 6.96 9.64
CA LEU A 112 10.36 7.20 9.36
C LEU A 112 9.52 5.92 9.25
N GLN A 113 10.14 4.74 9.32
CA GLN A 113 9.42 3.47 9.39
C GLN A 113 8.36 3.42 10.51
N PRO A 114 8.63 3.92 11.74
CA PRO A 114 7.61 3.97 12.79
C PRO A 114 6.44 4.91 12.45
N VAL A 115 6.68 5.95 11.65
CA VAL A 115 5.63 6.87 11.21
C VAL A 115 4.73 6.20 10.17
N LEU A 116 5.32 5.50 9.19
CA LEU A 116 4.57 4.70 8.23
C LEU A 116 3.67 3.67 8.95
N ALA A 117 4.22 2.91 9.89
CA ALA A 117 3.46 1.93 10.67
C ALA A 117 2.32 2.57 11.49
N THR A 118 2.49 3.81 11.96
CA THR A 118 1.43 4.57 12.65
C THR A 118 0.30 4.91 11.68
N ALA A 119 0.61 5.38 10.47
CA ALA A 119 -0.39 5.66 9.45
C ALA A 119 -1.15 4.39 9.00
N GLU A 120 -0.43 3.27 8.82
CA GLU A 120 -1.04 1.96 8.49
C GLU A 120 -1.99 1.47 9.59
N SER A 121 -1.57 1.55 10.85
CA SER A 121 -2.41 1.19 11.98
C SER A 121 -3.69 2.03 12.01
N TYR A 122 -3.58 3.34 11.78
CA TYR A 122 -4.72 4.24 11.83
C TYR A 122 -5.69 4.00 10.68
N TRP A 123 -5.22 4.04 9.43
CA TRP A 123 -6.08 4.00 8.25
C TRP A 123 -6.54 2.59 7.88
N SER A 124 -5.62 1.63 7.84
CA SER A 124 -5.93 0.27 7.38
C SER A 124 -6.53 -0.59 8.48
N LEU A 125 -6.04 -0.48 9.72
CA LEU A 125 -6.51 -1.31 10.84
C LEU A 125 -7.56 -0.63 11.72
N GLY A 126 -7.81 0.68 11.55
CA GLY A 126 -8.73 1.44 12.39
C GLY A 126 -8.27 1.54 13.85
N ARG A 127 -6.95 1.48 14.10
CA ARG A 127 -6.35 1.48 15.44
C ARG A 127 -5.58 2.77 15.67
N GLY A 128 -5.90 3.46 16.76
CA GLY A 128 -5.26 4.71 17.16
C GLY A 128 -6.29 5.81 17.38
N ILE A 129 -5.80 7.03 17.62
CA ILE A 129 -6.60 8.25 17.78
C ILE A 129 -5.96 9.38 16.93
N PRO A 130 -6.72 10.40 16.50
CA PRO A 130 -6.19 11.49 15.67
C PRO A 130 -4.85 12.08 16.15
N GLU A 131 -4.66 12.18 17.47
CA GLU A 131 -3.46 12.71 18.12
C GLU A 131 -2.20 11.88 17.84
N THR A 132 -2.36 10.58 17.53
CA THR A 132 -1.24 9.72 17.12
C THR A 132 -0.70 10.10 15.74
N LEU A 133 -1.56 10.52 14.81
CA LEU A 133 -1.15 11.01 13.51
C LEU A 133 -0.46 12.37 13.64
N GLU A 134 -1.01 13.29 14.45
CA GLU A 134 -0.39 14.59 14.72
C GLU A 134 0.99 14.47 15.35
N THR A 135 1.16 13.55 16.31
CA THR A 135 2.48 13.27 16.90
C THR A 135 3.45 12.73 15.85
N ALA A 136 2.97 11.88 14.94
CA ALA A 136 3.79 11.33 13.87
C ALA A 136 4.15 12.38 12.80
N LYS A 137 3.24 13.33 12.52
CA LYS A 137 3.46 14.50 11.65
C LYS A 137 4.64 15.34 12.13
N GLY A 138 4.73 15.57 13.45
CA GLY A 138 5.89 16.23 14.07
C GLY A 138 7.23 15.53 13.80
N LYS A 139 7.26 14.19 13.73
CA LYS A 139 8.48 13.44 13.40
C LYS A 139 8.89 13.63 11.94
N CYS A 140 7.94 13.70 11.01
CA CYS A 140 8.23 14.02 9.60
C CYS A 140 8.81 15.42 9.46
N TRP A 141 8.26 16.42 10.15
CA TRP A 141 8.82 17.79 10.14
C TRP A 141 10.23 17.84 10.72
N ASN A 142 10.46 17.22 11.88
CA ASN A 142 11.80 17.14 12.47
C ASN A 142 12.82 16.46 11.54
N TYR A 143 12.40 15.43 10.80
CA TYR A 143 13.24 14.77 9.81
C TYR A 143 13.60 15.72 8.66
N LEU A 144 12.60 16.46 8.14
CA LEU A 144 12.78 17.44 7.07
C LEU A 144 13.68 18.61 7.47
N ASP A 145 13.59 19.07 8.72
CA ASP A 145 14.42 20.15 9.27
C ASP A 145 15.91 19.79 9.34
N GLY A 146 16.24 18.49 9.30
CA GLY A 146 17.61 18.01 9.20
C GLY A 146 18.28 18.26 7.83
N PHE A 147 17.54 18.74 6.82
CA PHE A 147 18.04 18.96 5.47
C PHE A 147 17.99 20.43 5.06
N GLU A 148 19.05 20.90 4.40
CA GLU A 148 19.07 22.22 3.76
C GLU A 148 18.00 22.30 2.66
N THR A 149 17.16 23.35 2.65
CA THR A 149 15.97 23.49 1.80
C THR A 149 16.19 23.18 0.31
N HIS A 150 17.36 23.45 -0.25
CA HIS A 150 17.66 23.20 -1.66
C HIS A 150 17.93 21.72 -2.01
N ARG A 151 18.20 20.86 -1.01
CA ARG A 151 18.43 19.40 -1.20
C ARG A 151 17.16 18.57 -1.10
N HIS A 152 16.08 19.20 -0.66
CA HIS A 152 14.78 18.57 -0.45
C HIS A 152 14.14 17.94 -1.70
N PRO A 153 14.31 18.45 -2.93
CA PRO A 153 13.69 17.84 -4.12
C PRO A 153 14.40 16.56 -4.58
N THR A 154 15.70 16.47 -4.34
CA THR A 154 16.56 15.40 -4.88
C THR A 154 16.84 14.27 -3.89
N ASN A 155 16.51 14.46 -2.60
CA ASN A 155 16.73 13.43 -1.58
C ASN A 155 15.50 12.49 -1.49
N PRO A 156 15.67 11.16 -1.67
CA PRO A 156 14.56 10.22 -1.58
C PRO A 156 13.86 10.20 -0.21
N GLY A 157 14.61 10.42 0.88
CA GLY A 157 14.07 10.47 2.24
C GLY A 157 13.18 11.69 2.47
N THR A 158 13.55 12.86 1.95
CA THR A 158 12.70 14.06 2.05
C THR A 158 11.45 13.95 1.18
N ARG A 159 11.54 13.26 0.04
CA ARG A 159 10.35 12.89 -0.75
C ARG A 159 9.41 11.98 0.04
N PHE A 160 9.95 10.92 0.65
CA PHE A 160 9.18 9.98 1.48
C PHE A 160 8.51 10.70 2.66
N ALA A 161 9.23 11.58 3.36
CA ALA A 161 8.69 12.36 4.47
C ALA A 161 7.53 13.27 4.07
N ARG A 162 7.63 13.94 2.90
CA ARG A 162 6.53 14.77 2.38
C ARG A 162 5.32 13.95 1.94
N ALA A 163 5.56 12.81 1.31
CA ALA A 163 4.49 11.90 0.93
C ALA A 163 3.74 11.41 2.19
N LEU A 164 4.47 11.06 3.27
CA LEU A 164 3.88 10.71 4.56
C LEU A 164 3.01 11.82 5.14
N LEU A 165 3.43 13.09 5.06
CA LEU A 165 2.63 14.20 5.58
C LEU A 165 1.23 14.28 4.95
N CYS A 166 1.04 13.77 3.73
CA CYS A 166 -0.27 13.71 3.06
C CYS A 166 -1.24 12.71 3.72
N VAL A 167 -0.73 11.73 4.48
CA VAL A 167 -1.55 10.70 5.16
C VAL A 167 -1.54 10.82 6.68
N LEU A 168 -1.01 11.91 7.22
CA LEU A 168 -0.94 12.17 8.66
C LEU A 168 -1.97 13.22 9.11
N GLU A 169 -2.91 13.57 8.24
CA GLU A 169 -4.01 14.48 8.56
C GLU A 169 -5.29 13.66 8.85
N PRO A 170 -5.78 13.65 10.10
CA PRO A 170 -6.88 12.77 10.50
C PRO A 170 -8.23 13.12 9.89
N LEU A 171 -8.44 14.38 9.46
CA LEU A 171 -9.70 14.87 8.93
C LEU A 171 -9.47 15.65 7.64
N GLY A 172 -10.32 15.44 6.64
CA GLY A 172 -10.29 16.20 5.41
C GLY A 172 -11.66 16.31 4.76
N ASP A 173 -11.97 17.51 4.28
CA ASP A 173 -13.11 17.83 3.45
C ASP A 173 -12.75 17.75 1.96
N GLU A 174 -13.64 18.21 1.08
CA GLU A 174 -13.46 18.18 -0.37
C GLU A 174 -12.26 19.04 -0.83
N ASP A 175 -12.09 20.22 -0.25
CA ASP A 175 -10.94 21.10 -0.52
C ASP A 175 -9.64 20.43 -0.08
N SER A 176 -9.65 19.80 1.09
CA SER A 176 -8.51 19.03 1.61
C SER A 176 -8.17 17.83 0.71
N GLN A 177 -9.16 17.14 0.14
CA GLN A 177 -8.95 16.04 -0.81
C GLN A 177 -8.23 16.50 -2.07
N SER A 178 -8.71 17.59 -2.67
CA SER A 178 -8.13 18.15 -3.88
C SER A 178 -6.68 18.60 -3.64
N GLY A 179 -6.46 19.42 -2.60
CA GLY A 179 -5.14 19.95 -2.27
C GLY A 179 -4.13 18.87 -1.86
N THR A 180 -4.58 17.85 -1.13
CA THR A 180 -3.71 16.73 -0.74
C THR A 180 -3.32 15.87 -1.94
N SER A 181 -4.25 15.61 -2.86
CA SER A 181 -3.99 14.83 -4.06
C SER A 181 -3.03 15.55 -5.03
N GLU A 182 -3.20 16.87 -5.19
CA GLU A 182 -2.30 17.71 -5.97
C GLU A 182 -0.90 17.74 -5.37
N TRP A 183 -0.80 17.99 -4.06
CA TRP A 183 0.50 18.02 -3.38
C TRP A 183 1.22 16.67 -3.45
N PHE A 184 0.49 15.56 -3.27
CA PHE A 184 1.06 14.22 -3.37
C PHE A 184 1.62 13.94 -4.78
N ALA A 185 0.83 14.21 -5.82
CA ALA A 185 1.25 14.01 -7.20
C ALA A 185 2.51 14.84 -7.54
N GLY A 186 2.56 16.10 -7.10
CA GLY A 186 3.73 16.96 -7.27
C GLY A 186 4.96 16.46 -6.52
N VAL A 187 4.79 16.00 -5.28
CA VAL A 187 5.90 15.49 -4.46
C VAL A 187 6.46 14.18 -4.98
N VAL A 188 5.60 13.23 -5.31
CA VAL A 188 5.98 11.85 -5.59
C VAL A 188 6.41 11.67 -7.04
N TRP A 189 5.71 12.33 -7.97
CA TRP A 189 5.86 12.12 -9.40
C TRP A 189 6.18 13.39 -10.20
N ASP A 190 6.28 14.56 -9.55
CA ASP A 190 6.51 15.86 -10.21
C ASP A 190 5.42 16.20 -11.24
N ILE A 191 4.17 15.83 -10.92
CA ILE A 191 2.97 16.14 -11.69
C ILE A 191 2.20 17.24 -10.95
N TRP A 192 2.16 18.44 -11.54
CA TRP A 192 1.46 19.62 -11.03
C TRP A 192 0.26 19.96 -11.92
#